data_AF-A0A4P9XKY8-F1
#
_entry.id   AF-A0A4P9XKY8-F1
#
_cell.length_a   1.000
_cell.length_b   1.000
_cell.length_c   1.000
_cell.angle_alpha   90.00
_cell.angle_beta   90.00
_cell.angle_gamma   90.00
#
_symmetry.space_group_name_H-M   'P 1'
#
loop_
_entity.id
_entity.type
_entity.pdbx_description
1 polymer ?
#
loop_
_entity_poly.entity_id
_entity_poly.type
_entity_poly.pdbx_seq_one_letter_code
_entity_poly.pdbx_strand_id
1 'polypeptide(L)' 'ILPLPALYQQGTIGDNSAVRRGLFNPTGAAKWDAWTAKKGLSKEEAQARYIALVNAQLSA' A
#
# COMPACT_ATOMS: atom_id res chain seq x y z
N ILE A 1 9.70 2.53 4.33
CA ILE A 1 9.56 1.53 3.22
C ILE A 1 8.13 0.98 3.06
N LEU A 2 7.22 1.14 4.03
CA LEU A 2 5.81 0.69 3.92
C LEU A 2 4.91 1.32 2.82
N PRO A 3 5.11 2.57 2.34
CA PRO A 3 4.17 3.17 1.37
C PRO A 3 4.19 2.50 -0.01
N LEU A 4 5.38 2.07 -0.47
CA LEU A 4 5.59 1.42 -1.76
C LEU A 4 4.81 0.09 -1.88
N PRO A 5 4.94 -0.89 -0.96
CA PRO A 5 4.21 -2.14 -1.06
C PRO A 5 2.69 -1.97 -0.89
N ALA A 6 2.21 -0.94 -0.18
CA ALA A 6 0.77 -0.65 -0.09
C ALA A 6 0.20 -0.10 -1.41
N LEU A 7 0.88 0.87 -2.02
CA LEU A 7 0.50 1.39 -3.34
C LEU A 7 0.62 0.32 -4.44
N TYR A 8 1.64 -0.53 -4.36
CA TYR A 8 1.80 -1.67 -5.26
C TYR A 8 0.63 -2.66 -5.17
N GLN A 9 0.23 -3.06 -3.95
CA GLN A 9 -0.92 -3.95 -3.76
C GLN A 9 -2.23 -3.31 -4.24
N GLN A 10 -2.46 -2.04 -3.94
CA GLN A 10 -3.64 -1.32 -4.42
C GLN A 10 -3.65 -1.18 -5.95
N GLY A 11 -2.50 -0.91 -6.58
CA GLY A 11 -2.35 -0.76 -8.03
C GLY A 11 -2.44 -2.06 -8.83
N THR A 12 -2.26 -3.22 -8.19
CA THR A 12 -2.29 -4.54 -8.84
C THR A 12 -3.57 -5.30 -8.50
N ILE A 13 -3.84 -5.46 -7.21
CA ILE A 13 -4.98 -6.21 -6.68
C ILE A 13 -6.21 -5.30 -6.61
N GLY A 14 -6.06 -4.08 -6.09
CA GLY A 14 -7.16 -3.18 -5.75
C GLY A 14 -7.42 -3.15 -4.24
N ASP A 15 -8.65 -2.85 -3.86
CA ASP A 15 -9.05 -2.74 -2.46
C ASP A 15 -8.76 -3.99 -1.64
N ASN A 16 -8.15 -3.80 -0.47
CA ASN A 16 -7.89 -4.89 0.46
C ASN A 16 -9.19 -5.49 0.99
N SER A 17 -9.43 -6.77 0.71
CA SER A 17 -10.55 -7.56 1.22
C SER A 17 -10.12 -8.62 2.23
N ALA A 18 -8.83 -8.74 2.52
CA ALA A 18 -8.32 -9.73 3.47
C ALA A 18 -8.69 -9.36 4.92
N VAL A 19 -8.78 -10.36 5.79
CA VAL A 19 -9.01 -10.13 7.23
C VAL A 19 -7.73 -9.61 7.88
N ARG A 20 -7.85 -8.58 8.73
CA ARG A 20 -6.74 -8.03 9.50
C ARG A 20 -6.16 -9.11 10.42
N ARG A 21 -4.86 -9.42 10.28
CA ARG A 21 -4.19 -10.38 11.16
C ARG A 21 -4.13 -9.84 12.59
N GLY A 22 -4.37 -10.73 13.56
CA GLY A 22 -4.49 -10.39 14.98
C GLY A 22 -3.23 -9.83 15.62
N LEU A 23 -3.39 -9.30 16.83
CA LEU A 23 -2.41 -8.54 17.63
C LEU A 23 -1.03 -9.20 17.82
N PHE A 24 -0.93 -10.51 17.63
CA PHE A 24 0.32 -11.27 17.76
C PHE A 24 1.25 -11.18 16.53
N ASN A 25 0.86 -10.44 15.48
CA ASN A 25 1.70 -10.18 14.31
C ASN A 25 1.70 -8.68 13.93
N PRO A 26 2.50 -7.85 14.64
CA PRO A 26 2.49 -6.39 14.45
C PRO A 26 2.93 -5.97 13.03
N THR A 27 3.90 -6.66 12.44
CA THR A 27 4.35 -6.40 11.06
C THR A 27 3.27 -6.71 10.03
N GLY A 28 2.55 -7.82 10.23
CA GLY A 28 1.42 -8.20 9.39
C GLY A 28 0.27 -7.21 9.51
N ALA A 29 -0.05 -6.77 10.73
CA ALA A 29 -1.06 -5.76 10.97
C ALA A 29 -0.70 -4.43 10.31
N ALA A 30 0.55 -3.96 10.47
CA ALA A 30 0.99 -2.70 9.86
C ALA A 30 0.95 -2.73 8.32
N LYS A 31 1.31 -3.84 7.68
CA LYS A 31 1.18 -4.01 6.22
C LYS A 31 -0.28 -4.01 5.77
N TRP A 32 -1.15 -4.70 6.53
CA TRP A 32 -2.58 -4.73 6.25
C TRP A 32 -3.19 -3.32 6.41
N ASP A 33 -2.87 -2.63 7.50
CA ASP A 33 -3.36 -1.28 7.79
C ASP A 33 -2.89 -0.28 6.70
N ALA A 34 -1.63 -0.38 6.27
CA ALA A 34 -1.08 0.47 5.21
C ALA A 34 -1.78 0.25 3.86
N TRP A 35 -2.12 -1.00 3.50
CA TRP A 35 -2.86 -1.30 2.28
C TRP A 35 -4.33 -0.87 2.40
N THR A 36 -5.00 -1.19 3.51
CA THR A 36 -6.40 -0.78 3.77
C THR A 36 -6.57 0.74 3.78
N ALA A 37 -5.57 1.49 4.22
CA ALA A 37 -5.57 2.97 4.15
C ALA A 37 -5.59 3.53 2.71
N LYS A 38 -5.38 2.69 1.69
CA LYS A 38 -5.47 3.06 0.26
C LYS A 38 -6.76 2.59 -0.41
N LYS A 39 -7.72 2.05 0.35
CA LYS A 39 -9.02 1.62 -0.15
C LYS A 39 -9.76 2.76 -0.87
N GLY A 40 -10.42 2.44 -1.98
CA GLY A 40 -11.14 3.39 -2.83
C GLY A 40 -10.24 4.14 -3.83
N LEU A 41 -8.92 3.93 -3.77
CA LEU A 41 -8.00 4.45 -4.77
C LEU A 41 -8.07 3.56 -6.02
N SER A 42 -8.23 4.15 -7.21
CA SER A 42 -8.18 3.37 -8.45
C SER A 42 -6.78 2.77 -8.67
N LYS A 43 -6.70 1.75 -9.51
CA LYS A 43 -5.42 1.09 -9.80
C LYS A 43 -4.45 2.05 -10.47
N GLU A 44 -4.95 2.88 -11.39
CA GLU A 44 -4.18 3.87 -12.14
C GLU A 44 -3.63 4.96 -11.21
N GLU A 45 -4.47 5.47 -10.30
CA GLU A 45 -4.08 6.45 -9.31
C GLU A 45 -3.06 5.89 -8.31
N ALA A 46 -3.21 4.62 -7.90
CA ALA A 46 -2.24 3.94 -7.04
C ALA A 46 -0.85 3.80 -7.72
N GLN A 47 -0.82 3.45 -9.00
CA GLN A 47 0.41 3.33 -9.78
C GLN A 47 1.07 4.70 -10.01
N ALA A 48 0.30 5.75 -10.33
CA ALA A 48 0.82 7.10 -10.47
C ALA A 48 1.49 7.59 -9.17
N ARG A 49 0.84 7.36 -8.02
CA ARG A 49 1.41 7.69 -6.70
C ARG A 49 2.64 6.86 -6.36
N TYR A 50 2.69 5.60 -6.78
CA TYR A 50 3.88 4.76 -6.61
C TYR A 50 5.07 5.35 -7.35
N ILE A 51 4.90 5.72 -8.63
CA ILE A 51 5.94 6.32 -9.45
C ILE A 51 6.42 7.65 -8.84
N ALA A 52 5.50 8.51 -8.41
CA ALA A 52 5.84 9.78 -7.77
C ALA A 52 6.68 9.57 -6.49
N LEU A 53 6.32 8.58 -5.67
CA LEU A 53 7.05 8.28 -4.43
C LEU A 53 8.46 7.72 -4.71
N VAL A 54 8.61 6.85 -5.71
CA VAL A 54 9.92 6.32 -6.11
C VAL A 54 10.81 7.44 -6.65
N ASN A 55 10.28 8.29 -7.52
CA ASN A 55 11.03 9.42 -8.07
C ASN A 55 11.50 10.37 -6.96
N ALA A 56 10.65 10.68 -5.98
CA ALA A 56 11.02 11.51 -4.84
C ALA A 56 12.11 10.89 -3.95
N GLN A 57 12.15 9.55 -3.85
CA GLN A 57 13.20 8.83 -3.10
C GLN A 57 14.51 8.70 -3.86
N LEU A 58 14.47 8.71 -5.20
CA LEU A 58 15.66 8.62 -6.03
C LEU A 58 16.38 9.97 -6.19
N SER A 59 15.66 11.07 -5.99
CA SER A 59 16.18 12.44 -6.11
C SER A 59 16.75 13.01 -4.80
N ALA A 60 16.93 12.16 -3.78
CA ALA A 60 17.42 12.52 -2.44
C ALA A 60 18.74 11.79 -2.15
#